data_AF-A0A1V2B889-F1
#
_entry.id   AF-A0A1V2B889-F1
#
_cell.length_a   1.000
_cell.length_b   1.000
_cell.length_c   1.000
_cell.angle_alpha   90.00
_cell.angle_beta   90.00
_cell.angle_gamma   90.00
#
_symmetry.space_group_name_H-M   'P 1'
#
loop_
_entity.id
_entity.type
_entity.pdbx_description
1 polymer ?
#
loop_
_entity_poly.entity_id
_entity_poly.type
_entity_poly.pdbx_seq_one_letter_code
_entity_poly.pdbx_strand_id
1 'polypeptide(L)'
;MTDTTGIGKKVLTIEGMTSNLSKHIAVTVIFPDTLAVGTYTEANGATILWSPSLSAEVASYLSTTATIKITSINSKYAEGTFAGILDNGEKEEPLTDGIFKVNIY
;
A
#
# COMPACT_ATOMS: atom_id res chain seq x y z
N MET A 1 18.59 19.51 9.76
CA MET A 1 18.21 18.15 9.33
C MET A 1 18.43 18.11 7.82
N THR A 2 19.66 17.89 7.39
CA THR A 2 20.32 16.58 7.20
C THR A 2 19.68 15.80 6.06
N ASP A 3 20.22 16.04 4.87
CA ASP A 3 20.39 15.12 3.74
C ASP A 3 19.33 14.01 3.61
N THR A 4 18.23 14.30 2.90
CA THR A 4 17.35 13.24 2.42
C THR A 4 18.04 12.57 1.26
N THR A 5 18.71 11.44 1.52
CA THR A 5 19.13 10.43 0.53
C THR A 5 17.93 10.05 -0.34
N GLY A 6 17.66 10.85 -1.37
CA GLY A 6 16.48 10.80 -2.23
C GLY A 6 16.82 10.43 -3.67
N ILE A 7 17.83 9.58 -3.88
CA ILE A 7 18.20 9.09 -5.20
C ILE A 7 18.34 7.56 -5.09
N GLY A 8 17.36 6.82 -5.60
CA GLY A 8 17.52 5.40 -5.95
C GLY A 8 16.54 4.41 -5.36
N LYS A 9 15.68 4.78 -4.38
CA LYS A 9 14.73 3.80 -3.82
C LYS A 9 13.67 3.42 -4.85
N LYS A 10 13.52 2.12 -5.10
CA LYS A 10 12.41 1.59 -5.88
C LYS A 10 11.14 1.66 -5.03
N VAL A 11 10.01 1.94 -5.67
CA VAL A 11 8.70 1.99 -5.01
C VAL A 11 7.75 1.12 -5.83
N LEU A 12 6.98 0.28 -5.15
CA LEU A 12 5.84 -0.42 -5.73
C LEU A 12 4.58 0.22 -5.16
N THR A 13 3.78 0.81 -6.03
CA THR A 13 2.45 1.30 -5.67
C THR A 13 1.42 0.43 -6.38
N ILE A 14 0.52 -0.14 -5.60
CA ILE A 14 -0.62 -0.93 -6.05
C ILE A 14 -1.86 -0.09 -5.83
N GLU A 15 -2.53 0.30 -6.91
CA GLU A 15 -3.77 1.06 -6.85
C GLU A 15 -4.95 0.19 -7.27
N GLY A 16 -6.05 0.31 -6.55
CA GLY A 16 -7.28 -0.42 -6.80
C GLY A 16 -8.49 0.47 -6.63
N MET A 17 -9.44 0.34 -7.56
CA MET A 17 -10.75 0.96 -7.47
C MET A 17 -11.79 -0.10 -7.16
N THR A 18 -12.68 0.16 -6.20
CA THR A 18 -13.76 -0.76 -5.82
C THR A 18 -15.12 -0.07 -5.86
N SER A 19 -16.21 -0.84 -5.69
CA SER A 19 -17.60 -0.35 -5.63
C SER A 19 -17.95 0.66 -6.74
N ASN A 20 -18.17 0.19 -7.98
CA ASN A 20 -18.48 1.05 -9.13
C ASN A 20 -17.51 2.23 -9.32
N LEU A 21 -16.22 2.03 -9.00
CA LEU A 21 -15.18 3.04 -9.11
C LEU A 21 -15.41 4.28 -8.21
N SER A 22 -16.08 4.10 -7.07
CA SER A 22 -16.31 5.18 -6.10
C SER A 22 -15.37 5.13 -4.89
N LYS A 23 -14.68 4.01 -4.70
CA LYS A 23 -13.74 3.78 -3.59
C LYS A 23 -12.37 3.49 -4.14
N HIS A 24 -11.34 3.93 -3.43
CA HIS A 24 -9.95 3.79 -3.84
C HIS A 24 -9.13 3.13 -2.73
N ILE A 25 -8.19 2.27 -3.09
CA ILE A 25 -7.17 1.75 -2.19
C ILE A 25 -5.80 1.87 -2.86
N ALA A 26 -4.83 2.40 -2.14
CA ALA A 26 -3.44 2.45 -2.54
C ALA A 26 -2.57 1.73 -1.50
N VAL A 27 -1.74 0.80 -1.96
CA VAL A 27 -0.80 0.05 -1.15
C VAL A 27 0.59 0.37 -1.66
N THR A 28 1.43 0.95 -0.82
CA THR A 28 2.77 1.43 -1.18
C THR A 28 3.83 0.63 -0.43
N VAL A 29 4.87 0.19 -1.14
CA VAL A 29 6.08 -0.41 -0.57
C VAL A 29 7.30 0.35 -1.09
N ILE A 30 8.09 0.92 -0.17
CA ILE A 30 9.37 1.55 -0.48
C ILE A 30 10.49 0.53 -0.21
N PHE A 31 11.21 0.13 -1.25
CA PHE A 31 12.29 -0.84 -1.12
C PHE A 31 13.59 -0.15 -0.69
N PRO A 32 14.36 -0.74 0.23
CA PRO A 32 15.67 -0.21 0.61
C PRO A 32 16.65 -0.21 -0.57
N ASP A 33 16.67 -1.31 -1.35
CA ASP A 33 17.62 -1.52 -2.45
C ASP A 33 16.89 -1.81 -3.78
N THR A 34 16.39 -3.04 -3.94
CA THR A 34 15.78 -3.54 -5.18
C THR A 34 14.39 -4.10 -4.95
N LEU A 35 13.58 -4.13 -6.00
CA LEU A 35 12.29 -4.80 -6.00
C LEU A 35 12.48 -6.30 -5.66
N ALA A 36 11.88 -6.76 -4.56
CA ALA A 36 12.06 -8.12 -4.07
C ALA A 36 10.80 -8.68 -3.40
N VAL A 37 10.65 -10.00 -3.44
CA VAL A 37 9.67 -10.72 -2.61
C VAL A 37 10.02 -10.56 -1.13
N GLY A 38 9.03 -10.53 -0.26
CA GLY A 38 9.26 -10.30 1.17
C GLY A 38 8.03 -9.82 1.92
N THR A 39 8.20 -9.60 3.22
CA THR A 39 7.18 -8.97 4.08
C THR A 39 7.66 -7.58 4.46
N TYR A 40 6.83 -6.58 4.19
CA TYR A 40 7.09 -5.17 4.41
C TYR A 40 6.07 -4.64 5.40
N THR A 41 6.55 -3.92 6.40
CA THR A 41 5.72 -3.35 7.47
C THR A 41 5.84 -1.84 7.47
N GLU A 42 4.94 -1.17 8.19
CA GLU A 42 4.98 0.29 8.33
C GLU A 42 6.34 0.84 8.76
N ALA A 43 6.96 0.20 9.76
CA ALA A 43 8.31 0.52 10.21
C ALA A 43 9.38 0.43 9.10
N ASN A 44 9.12 -0.34 8.03
CA ASN A 44 10.02 -0.61 6.92
C ASN A 44 9.55 0.03 5.60
N GLY A 45 8.72 1.09 5.66
CA GLY A 45 8.33 1.87 4.49
C GLY A 45 7.17 1.28 3.69
N ALA A 46 6.28 0.54 4.34
CA ALA A 46 5.03 0.05 3.75
C ALA A 46 3.82 0.84 4.28
N THR A 47 2.91 1.27 3.41
CA THR A 47 1.70 2.02 3.82
C THR A 47 0.48 1.59 3.03
N ILE A 48 -0.70 1.72 3.63
CA ILE A 48 -1.99 1.48 2.99
C ILE A 48 -2.85 2.73 3.18
N LEU A 49 -3.40 3.25 2.09
CA LEU A 49 -4.38 4.32 2.08
C LEU A 49 -5.68 3.76 1.52
N TRP A 50 -6.78 3.99 2.20
CA TRP A 50 -8.12 3.65 1.71
C TRP A 50 -9.02 4.88 1.71
N SER A 51 -9.60 5.19 0.56
CA SER A 51 -10.59 6.24 0.42
C SER A 51 -11.97 5.61 0.23
N PRO A 52 -12.90 5.75 1.20
CA PRO A 52 -14.25 5.19 1.11
C PRO A 52 -15.15 5.96 0.11
N SER A 53 -14.67 7.10 -0.40
CA SER A 53 -15.29 7.92 -1.44
C SER A 53 -14.20 8.71 -2.17
N LEU A 54 -14.45 9.09 -3.42
CA LEU A 54 -13.63 10.06 -4.15
C LEU A 54 -13.96 11.53 -3.81
N SER A 55 -15.01 11.76 -3.01
CA SER A 55 -15.34 13.10 -2.50
C SER A 55 -14.31 13.55 -1.48
N ALA A 56 -13.83 14.80 -1.60
CA ALA A 56 -12.93 15.43 -0.64
C ALA A 56 -13.55 15.65 0.75
N GLU A 57 -14.88 15.54 0.87
CA GLU A 57 -15.60 15.68 2.14
C GLU A 57 -15.52 14.43 3.02
N VAL A 58 -15.11 13.29 2.45
CA VAL A 58 -15.00 12.03 3.19
C VAL A 58 -13.53 11.73 3.42
N ALA A 59 -13.13 11.72 4.70
CA ALA A 59 -11.76 11.43 5.08
C ALA A 59 -11.32 10.04 4.61
N SER A 60 -10.10 9.97 4.07
CA SER A 60 -9.43 8.70 3.80
C SER A 60 -8.83 8.14 5.07
N TYR A 61 -8.68 6.83 5.13
CA TYR A 61 -8.06 6.11 6.22
C TYR A 61 -6.63 5.75 5.82
N LEU A 62 -5.68 6.05 6.69
CA LEU A 62 -4.27 5.68 6.53
C LEU A 62 -3.94 4.53 7.50
N SER A 63 -3.11 3.59 7.08
CA SER A 63 -2.66 2.51 7.95
C SER A 63 -1.87 3.01 9.15
N THR A 64 -2.25 2.57 10.34
CA THR A 64 -1.46 2.65 11.61
C THR A 64 -0.74 1.33 11.92
N THR A 65 -1.14 0.27 11.23
CA THR A 65 -0.33 -0.91 11.03
C THR A 65 -0.48 -1.34 9.58
N ALA A 66 0.62 -1.54 8.87
CA ALA A 66 0.62 -2.14 7.54
C ALA A 66 1.49 -3.39 7.53
N THR A 67 1.00 -4.47 6.91
CA THR A 67 1.77 -5.66 6.57
C THR A 67 1.47 -6.02 5.13
N ILE A 68 2.46 -5.92 4.25
CA ILE A 68 2.35 -6.21 2.83
C ILE A 68 3.32 -7.35 2.52
N LYS A 69 2.79 -8.49 2.08
CA LYS A 69 3.57 -9.66 1.73
C LYS A 69 3.58 -9.84 0.22
N ILE A 70 4.72 -9.57 -0.39
CA ILE A 70 4.94 -9.84 -1.82
C ILE A 70 5.42 -11.28 -1.95
N THR A 71 4.62 -12.11 -2.59
CA THR A 71 4.86 -13.56 -2.72
C THR A 71 5.50 -13.94 -4.05
N SER A 72 5.31 -13.12 -5.09
CA SER A 72 5.86 -13.36 -6.42
C SER A 72 6.09 -12.05 -7.15
N ILE A 73 7.19 -11.98 -7.89
CA ILE A 73 7.52 -10.92 -8.84
C ILE A 73 8.14 -11.59 -10.06
N ASN A 74 7.59 -11.35 -11.24
CA ASN A 74 8.15 -11.83 -12.51
C ASN A 74 8.18 -10.70 -13.54
N SER A 75 8.52 -11.00 -14.80
CA SER A 75 8.61 -9.98 -15.86
C SER A 75 7.28 -9.33 -16.25
N LYS A 76 6.16 -9.77 -15.68
CA LYS A 76 4.80 -9.32 -16.01
C LYS A 76 4.03 -8.79 -14.82
N TYR A 77 4.09 -9.51 -13.70
CA TYR A 77 3.22 -9.31 -12.54
C TYR A 77 4.00 -9.26 -11.24
N ALA A 78 3.44 -8.53 -10.27
CA ALA A 78 3.70 -8.70 -8.84
C ALA A 78 2.42 -9.16 -8.13
N GLU A 79 2.56 -10.11 -7.21
CA GLU A 79 1.45 -10.76 -6.51
C GLU A 79 1.72 -10.85 -5.01
N GLY A 80 0.68 -10.72 -4.20
CA GLY A 80 0.83 -10.78 -2.76
C GLY A 80 -0.44 -10.50 -1.98
N THR A 81 -0.25 -10.26 -0.69
CA THR A 81 -1.32 -9.90 0.25
C THR A 81 -0.99 -8.63 1.02
N PHE A 82 -2.02 -7.99 1.56
CA PHE A 82 -1.88 -6.86 2.48
C PHE A 82 -2.93 -6.93 3.58
N ALA A 83 -2.55 -6.52 4.78
CA ALA A 83 -3.43 -6.40 5.93
C ALA A 83 -2.96 -5.25 6.82
N GLY A 84 -3.83 -4.77 7.69
CA GLY A 84 -3.52 -3.65 8.56
C GLY A 84 -4.71 -3.12 9.35
N ILE A 85 -4.44 -2.14 10.19
CA ILE A 85 -5.46 -1.29 10.82
C ILE A 85 -5.38 0.06 10.12
N LEU A 86 -6.51 0.55 9.65
CA LEU A 86 -6.62 1.86 9.02
C LEU A 86 -7.31 2.84 9.96
N ASP A 87 -6.87 4.09 9.98
CA ASP A 87 -7.42 5.14 10.84
C ASP A 87 -7.56 6.44 10.04
N ASN A 88 -8.65 7.17 10.28
CA ASN A 88 -8.89 8.50 9.73
C ASN A 88 -8.87 9.61 10.81
N GLY A 89 -8.52 9.27 12.05
CA GLY A 89 -8.51 10.16 13.22
C GLY A 89 -9.81 10.13 14.04
N GLU A 90 -10.88 9.53 13.51
CA GLU A 90 -12.17 9.37 14.20
C GLU A 90 -12.53 7.90 14.42
N LYS A 91 -12.14 7.03 13.49
CA LYS A 91 -12.50 5.62 13.48
C LYS A 91 -11.34 4.76 12.97
N GLU A 92 -11.14 3.64 13.66
CA GLU A 92 -10.30 2.55 13.17
C GLU A 92 -11.14 1.50 12.41
N GLU A 93 -10.56 0.98 11.33
CA GLU A 93 -11.12 -0.09 10.51
C GLU A 93 -10.07 -1.18 10.27
N PRO A 94 -10.34 -2.45 10.65
CA PRO A 94 -9.45 -3.55 10.35
C PRO A 94 -9.56 -3.92 8.87
N LEU A 95 -8.41 -3.98 8.19
CA LEU A 95 -8.27 -4.51 6.85
C LEU A 95 -7.59 -5.87 6.94
N THR A 96 -8.36 -6.93 6.72
CA THR A 96 -7.89 -8.32 6.80
C THR A 96 -7.82 -8.92 5.40
N ASP A 97 -6.78 -9.71 5.15
CA ASP A 97 -6.67 -10.63 4.01
C ASP A 97 -6.85 -10.00 2.61
N GLY A 98 -6.36 -8.77 2.41
CA GLY A 98 -6.28 -8.15 1.09
C GLY A 98 -5.34 -8.92 0.17
N ILE A 99 -5.70 -9.05 -1.11
CA ILE A 99 -4.90 -9.77 -2.13
C ILE A 99 -4.69 -8.82 -3.32
N PHE A 100 -3.50 -8.84 -3.91
CA PHE A 100 -3.21 -8.10 -5.13
C PHE A 100 -2.50 -8.96 -6.17
N LYS A 101 -2.76 -8.61 -7.44
CA LYS A 101 -2.01 -9.03 -8.62
C LYS A 101 -1.98 -7.87 -9.59
N VAL A 102 -0.83 -7.24 -9.76
CA VAL A 102 -0.67 -6.04 -10.60
C VAL A 102 0.33 -6.27 -11.72
N ASN A 103 0.10 -5.63 -12.87
CA ASN A 103 1.07 -5.56 -13.96
C ASN A 103 2.21 -4.61 -13.59
N ILE A 104 3.46 -4.95 -13.91
CA ILE A 104 4.65 -4.13 -13.58
C ILE A 104 5.50 -3.75 -14.81
N TYR A 105 4.87 -3.70 -15.98
CA TYR A 105 5.51 -3.39 -17.27
C TYR A 105 5.78 -1.91 -17.48
#